data_AF-A0A831X598-F1
#
_entry.id   AF-A0A831X598-F1
#
_cell.length_a   1.000
_cell.length_b   1.000
_cell.length_c   1.000
_cell.angle_alpha   90.00
_cell.angle_beta   90.00
_cell.angle_gamma   90.00
#
_symmetry.space_group_name_H-M   'P 1'
#
loop_
_entity.id
_entity.type
_entity.pdbx_description
1 polymer ?
#
loop_
_entity_poly.entity_id
_entity_poly.type
_entity_poly.pdbx_seq_one_letter_code
_entity_poly.pdbx_strand_id
1 'polypeptide(L)'
;MLWLTVFGLVLLLVLLGWFTAAPVPTKTLAVAQAAYRETIRQPLFWLLIVFFALLMLLSIVVPFFTLGEDMKMMKDLQLDAILIPALLITVFTASISISEEIEGRTAITLLSKPVSRRQFLLGKYLGILMAGVLMMLLLTVVMGISVTIKWDYDRLDRPPDLAEIVAVQKSLSGAPVAAQPLRYVLLTFAEIQALAPGVFMNFCQVMIITSIAVALATRLPMVVNVIICLVAFLMGRLTHVLDEQSRGNTLVNFVAQVFSTALPGLNYYDVGPAIVGEVEVPWFGYVLPAFLHGLIYTSIALVFGLILFEDRDLA
;
A
#
# COMPACT_ATOMS: atom_id res chain seq x y z
N MET A 1 7.12 8.78 21.69
CA MET A 1 6.50 8.55 20.37
C MET A 1 7.02 7.28 19.71
N LEU A 2 8.34 7.04 19.66
CA LEU A 2 8.96 5.81 19.13
C LEU A 2 8.38 4.49 19.68
N TRP A 3 8.17 4.38 21.00
CA TRP A 3 7.58 3.17 21.59
C TRP A 3 6.13 2.91 21.14
N LEU A 4 5.38 3.96 20.75
CA LEU A 4 4.00 3.81 20.25
C LEU A 4 3.99 3.24 18.83
N THR A 5 4.95 3.61 17.98
CA THR A 5 5.04 3.08 16.62
C THR A 5 5.53 1.64 16.62
N VAL A 6 6.52 1.31 17.46
CA VAL A 6 6.98 -0.08 17.68
C VAL A 6 5.82 -0.94 18.16
N PHE A 7 5.15 -0.52 19.23
CA PHE A 7 4.03 -1.25 19.78
C PHE A 7 2.88 -1.35 18.78
N GLY A 8 2.56 -0.28 18.06
CA GLY A 8 1.51 -0.25 17.05
C GLY A 8 1.78 -1.21 15.88
N LEU A 9 3.00 -1.21 15.33
CA LEU A 9 3.36 -2.08 14.21
C LEU A 9 3.38 -3.55 14.64
N VAL A 10 4.00 -3.86 15.78
CA VAL A 10 4.05 -5.22 16.33
C VAL A 10 2.64 -5.70 16.69
N LEU A 11 1.84 -4.86 17.36
CA LEU A 11 0.45 -5.16 17.68
C LEU A 11 -0.34 -5.44 16.41
N LEU A 12 -0.17 -4.64 15.36
CA LEU A 12 -0.92 -4.78 14.12
C LEU A 12 -0.51 -6.05 13.36
N LEU A 13 0.78 -6.40 13.34
CA LEU A 13 1.25 -7.70 12.82
C LEU A 13 0.69 -8.88 13.64
N VAL A 14 0.69 -8.76 14.96
CA VAL A 14 0.13 -9.78 15.87
C VAL A 14 -1.38 -9.89 15.67
N LEU A 15 -2.10 -8.79 15.48
CA LEU A 15 -3.54 -8.78 15.22
C LEU A 15 -3.87 -9.39 13.87
N LEU A 16 -3.09 -9.10 12.82
CA LEU A 16 -3.26 -9.71 11.50
C LEU A 16 -2.87 -11.20 11.50
N GLY A 17 -1.87 -11.58 12.27
CA GLY A 17 -1.53 -12.98 12.54
C GLY A 17 -2.64 -13.69 13.32
N TRP A 18 -3.14 -13.07 14.39
CA TRP A 18 -4.26 -13.56 15.19
C TRP A 18 -5.54 -13.67 14.38
N PHE A 19 -5.77 -12.74 13.46
CA PHE A 19 -6.91 -12.78 12.54
C PHE A 19 -6.92 -14.06 11.69
N THR A 20 -5.75 -14.67 11.42
CA THR A 20 -5.71 -15.98 10.78
C THR A 20 -6.28 -17.10 11.65
N ALA A 21 -6.28 -17.01 12.98
CA ALA A 21 -6.61 -18.12 13.89
C ALA A 21 -7.81 -17.85 14.81
N ALA A 22 -8.27 -16.60 14.89
CA ALA A 22 -9.34 -16.19 15.80
C ALA A 22 -10.69 -16.82 15.47
N PRO A 23 -11.46 -17.28 16.47
CA PRO A 23 -12.86 -17.66 16.26
C PRO A 23 -13.68 -16.43 15.84
N VAL A 24 -14.40 -16.56 14.73
CA VAL A 24 -15.09 -15.46 14.07
C VAL A 24 -16.54 -15.33 14.54
N PRO A 25 -16.93 -14.20 15.17
CA PRO A 25 -18.27 -14.02 15.70
C PRO A 25 -19.34 -13.73 14.63
N THR A 26 -18.95 -13.21 13.45
CA THR A 26 -19.88 -12.81 12.39
C THR A 26 -19.63 -13.54 11.08
N LYS A 27 -20.71 -13.76 10.31
CA LYS A 27 -20.64 -14.43 9.00
C LYS A 27 -19.75 -13.69 7.99
N THR A 28 -19.77 -12.35 8.02
CA THR A 28 -18.91 -11.49 7.17
C THR A 28 -17.43 -11.71 7.45
N LEU A 29 -17.07 -11.78 8.73
CA LEU A 29 -15.68 -11.91 9.15
C LEU A 29 -15.14 -13.31 8.84
N ALA A 30 -15.98 -14.33 8.87
CA ALA A 30 -15.61 -15.68 8.43
C ALA A 30 -15.25 -15.73 6.92
N VAL A 31 -16.02 -15.04 6.08
CA VAL A 31 -15.68 -14.89 4.64
C VAL A 31 -14.39 -14.09 4.47
N ALA A 32 -14.23 -13.00 5.23
CA ALA A 32 -13.01 -12.19 5.20
C ALA A 32 -11.76 -12.98 5.61
N GLN A 33 -11.83 -13.80 6.66
CA GLN A 33 -10.73 -14.67 7.07
C GLN A 33 -10.37 -15.71 6.00
N ALA A 34 -11.37 -16.28 5.34
CA ALA A 34 -11.15 -17.23 4.26
C ALA A 34 -10.42 -16.54 3.08
N ALA A 35 -10.92 -15.39 2.62
CA ALA A 35 -10.32 -14.62 1.53
C ALA A 35 -8.90 -14.12 1.88
N TYR A 36 -8.67 -13.71 3.13
CA TYR A 36 -7.36 -13.31 3.62
C TYR A 36 -6.34 -14.47 3.56
N ARG A 37 -6.71 -15.65 4.07
CA ARG A 37 -5.85 -16.84 4.01
C ARG A 37 -5.63 -17.32 2.58
N GLU A 38 -6.64 -17.23 1.73
CA GLU A 38 -6.53 -17.52 0.30
C GLU A 38 -5.48 -16.61 -0.34
N THR A 39 -5.55 -15.30 -0.11
CA THR A 39 -4.61 -14.32 -0.66
C THR A 39 -3.16 -14.59 -0.21
N ILE A 40 -2.93 -14.85 1.08
CA ILE A 40 -1.57 -15.10 1.61
C ILE A 40 -0.98 -16.42 1.10
N ARG A 41 -1.82 -17.40 0.76
CA ARG A 41 -1.36 -18.69 0.24
C ARG A 41 -1.04 -18.65 -1.24
N GLN A 42 -1.47 -17.61 -1.96
CA GLN A 42 -1.12 -17.45 -3.37
C GLN A 42 0.40 -17.24 -3.50
N PRO A 43 1.07 -17.97 -4.41
CA PRO A 43 2.51 -17.83 -4.61
C PRO A 43 2.90 -16.42 -5.05
N LEU A 44 2.01 -15.71 -5.73
CA LEU A 44 2.18 -14.32 -6.14
C LEU A 44 2.45 -13.39 -4.94
N PHE A 45 1.82 -13.63 -3.79
CA PHE A 45 2.00 -12.81 -2.58
C PHE A 45 3.47 -12.82 -2.13
N TRP A 46 4.06 -14.01 -1.96
CA TRP A 46 5.44 -14.18 -1.52
C TRP A 46 6.43 -13.79 -2.60
N LEU A 47 6.11 -14.06 -3.87
CA LEU A 47 6.94 -13.64 -5.01
C LEU A 47 7.09 -12.12 -5.04
N LEU A 48 5.99 -11.36 -4.89
CA LEU A 48 6.05 -9.90 -4.88
C LEU A 48 6.85 -9.35 -3.70
N ILE A 49 6.69 -9.93 -2.50
CA ILE A 49 7.48 -9.52 -1.33
C ILE A 49 8.97 -9.71 -1.59
N VAL A 50 9.38 -10.91 -2.04
CA VAL A 50 10.80 -11.20 -2.29
C VAL A 50 11.35 -10.32 -3.41
N PHE A 51 10.58 -10.17 -4.50
CA PHE A 51 10.99 -9.36 -5.64
C PHE A 51 11.17 -7.88 -5.27
N PHE A 52 10.18 -7.26 -4.63
CA PHE A 52 10.27 -5.85 -4.22
C PHE A 52 11.27 -5.64 -3.08
N ALA A 53 11.41 -6.59 -2.15
CA ALA A 53 12.47 -6.51 -1.15
C ALA A 53 13.86 -6.52 -1.78
N LEU A 54 14.09 -7.35 -2.81
CA LEU A 54 15.34 -7.37 -3.56
C LEU A 54 15.57 -6.03 -4.28
N LEU A 55 14.54 -5.47 -4.94
CA LEU A 55 14.64 -4.15 -5.58
C LEU A 55 14.98 -3.05 -4.57
N MET A 56 14.36 -3.07 -3.39
CA MET A 56 14.65 -2.12 -2.31
C MET A 56 16.07 -2.25 -1.75
N LEU A 57 16.63 -3.45 -1.72
CA LEU A 57 18.03 -3.65 -1.31
C LEU A 57 19.00 -3.25 -2.42
N LEU A 58 18.66 -3.54 -3.67
CA LEU A 58 19.44 -3.12 -4.84
C LEU A 58 19.52 -1.60 -4.92
N SER A 59 18.44 -0.88 -4.57
CA SER A 59 18.41 0.58 -4.57
C SER A 59 19.40 1.25 -3.60
N ILE A 60 20.01 0.50 -2.68
CA ILE A 60 21.05 1.01 -1.77
C ILE A 60 22.34 1.31 -2.56
N VAL A 61 22.68 0.45 -3.52
CA VAL A 61 23.96 0.49 -4.27
C VAL A 61 23.82 1.31 -5.55
N VAL A 62 22.60 1.47 -6.08
CA VAL A 62 22.38 2.21 -7.32
C VAL A 62 22.56 3.72 -7.07
N PRO A 63 23.48 4.39 -7.80
CA PRO A 63 23.61 5.83 -7.73
C PRO A 63 22.39 6.49 -8.38
N PHE A 64 21.78 7.43 -7.66
CA PHE A 64 20.60 8.15 -8.11
C PHE A 64 20.95 9.38 -8.97
N PHE A 65 22.25 9.64 -9.19
CA PHE A 65 22.78 10.78 -9.94
C PHE A 65 22.23 12.13 -9.44
N THR A 66 21.91 12.21 -8.15
CA THR A 66 21.51 13.47 -7.52
C THR A 66 22.74 14.09 -6.87
N LEU A 67 22.86 15.42 -6.92
CA LEU A 67 23.99 16.14 -6.32
C LEU A 67 23.82 16.26 -4.78
N GLY A 68 23.74 15.12 -4.09
CA GLY A 68 23.67 15.04 -2.62
C GLY A 68 22.29 14.75 -2.02
N GLU A 69 21.27 14.43 -2.82
CA GLU A 69 19.90 14.11 -2.35
C GLU A 69 19.52 12.62 -2.54
N ASP A 70 20.52 11.74 -2.59
CA ASP A 70 20.31 10.32 -2.93
C ASP A 70 19.42 9.60 -1.92
N MET A 71 19.54 9.93 -0.63
CA MET A 71 18.69 9.37 0.43
C MET A 71 17.22 9.77 0.25
N LYS A 72 16.98 11.00 -0.18
CA LYS A 72 15.67 11.58 -0.41
C LYS A 72 14.97 10.87 -1.56
N MET A 73 15.66 10.75 -2.70
CA MET A 73 15.09 10.07 -3.87
C MET A 73 14.88 8.57 -3.63
N MET A 74 15.76 7.92 -2.85
CA MET A 74 15.56 6.52 -2.46
C MET A 74 14.26 6.33 -1.66
N LYS A 75 13.97 7.23 -0.71
CA LYS A 75 12.76 7.14 0.13
C LYS A 75 11.49 7.28 -0.70
N ASP A 76 11.46 8.18 -1.67
CA ASP A 76 10.35 8.34 -2.62
C ASP A 76 10.10 7.05 -3.42
N LEU A 77 11.17 6.54 -4.04
CA LEU A 77 11.13 5.30 -4.82
C LEU A 77 10.66 4.10 -3.97
N GLN A 78 11.09 4.04 -2.71
CA GLN A 78 10.70 2.96 -1.79
C GLN A 78 9.24 3.08 -1.32
N LEU A 79 8.67 4.29 -1.18
CA LEU A 79 7.23 4.45 -0.94
C LEU A 79 6.42 3.90 -2.11
N ASP A 80 6.85 4.15 -3.35
CA ASP A 80 6.25 3.57 -4.55
C ASP A 80 6.41 2.05 -4.63
N ALA A 81 7.58 1.55 -4.21
CA ALA A 81 7.85 0.12 -4.12
C ALA A 81 7.00 -0.60 -3.05
N ILE A 82 6.36 0.11 -2.12
CA ILE A 82 5.35 -0.44 -1.19
C ILE A 82 3.97 -0.47 -1.86
N LEU A 83 3.61 0.59 -2.59
CA LEU A 83 2.30 0.78 -3.21
C LEU A 83 2.04 -0.23 -4.35
N ILE A 84 2.98 -0.34 -5.30
CA ILE A 84 2.81 -1.14 -6.52
C ILE A 84 2.50 -2.62 -6.23
N PRO A 85 3.27 -3.35 -5.40
CA PRO A 85 2.98 -4.76 -5.14
C PRO A 85 1.68 -4.96 -4.38
N ALA A 86 1.35 -4.07 -3.44
CA ALA A 86 0.10 -4.12 -2.68
C ALA A 86 -1.12 -3.91 -3.59
N LEU A 87 -1.03 -2.99 -4.55
CA LEU A 87 -2.06 -2.79 -5.57
C LEU A 87 -2.18 -4.00 -6.47
N LEU A 88 -1.04 -4.53 -6.95
CA LEU A 88 -1.03 -5.65 -7.88
C LEU A 88 -1.66 -6.90 -7.26
N ILE A 89 -1.29 -7.25 -6.02
CA ILE A 89 -1.87 -8.42 -5.35
C ILE A 89 -3.37 -8.24 -5.09
N THR A 90 -3.79 -7.07 -4.59
CA THR A 90 -5.19 -6.86 -4.20
C THR A 90 -6.11 -6.85 -5.42
N VAL A 91 -5.73 -6.20 -6.51
CA VAL A 91 -6.48 -6.19 -7.77
C VAL A 91 -6.54 -7.58 -8.40
N PHE A 92 -5.41 -8.28 -8.43
CA PHE A 92 -5.34 -9.60 -9.06
C PHE A 92 -6.14 -10.63 -8.27
N THR A 93 -5.99 -10.67 -6.95
CA THR A 93 -6.75 -11.57 -6.08
C THR A 93 -8.23 -11.24 -6.03
N ALA A 94 -8.61 -9.95 -6.05
CA ALA A 94 -10.02 -9.55 -6.18
C ALA A 94 -10.64 -10.05 -7.50
N SER A 95 -9.89 -9.94 -8.59
CA SER A 95 -10.35 -10.39 -9.90
C SER A 95 -10.51 -11.91 -9.97
N ILE A 96 -9.51 -12.68 -9.53
CA ILE A 96 -9.58 -14.16 -9.57
C ILE A 96 -10.67 -14.66 -8.63
N SER A 97 -10.58 -14.31 -7.34
CA SER A 97 -11.42 -14.94 -6.33
C SER A 97 -12.91 -14.64 -6.55
N ILE A 98 -13.25 -13.47 -7.09
CA ILE A 98 -14.64 -13.10 -7.36
C ILE A 98 -15.09 -13.66 -8.72
N SER A 99 -14.29 -13.51 -9.78
CA SER A 99 -14.71 -14.00 -11.10
C SER A 99 -14.84 -15.54 -11.12
N GLU A 100 -13.91 -16.29 -10.53
CA GLU A 100 -13.98 -17.76 -10.50
C GLU A 100 -15.19 -18.28 -9.72
N GLU A 101 -15.53 -17.65 -8.59
CA GLU A 101 -16.68 -18.07 -7.78
C GLU A 101 -18.03 -17.77 -8.43
N ILE A 102 -18.12 -16.74 -9.28
CA ILE A 102 -19.36 -16.42 -9.98
C ILE A 102 -19.47 -17.16 -11.33
N GLU A 103 -18.36 -17.39 -12.03
CA GLU A 103 -18.33 -18.03 -13.37
C GLU A 103 -18.34 -19.58 -13.29
N GLY A 104 -17.76 -20.16 -12.23
CA GLY A 104 -17.58 -21.60 -12.08
C GLY A 104 -18.84 -22.46 -11.79
N ARG A 105 -20.06 -21.90 -11.81
CA ARG A 105 -21.32 -22.56 -11.37
C ARG A 105 -21.29 -23.18 -9.96
N THR A 106 -20.24 -22.93 -9.16
CA THR A 106 -20.13 -23.34 -7.75
C THR A 106 -20.90 -22.42 -6.80
N ALA A 107 -21.27 -21.21 -7.23
CA ALA A 107 -22.20 -20.34 -6.49
C ALA A 107 -23.55 -21.02 -6.22
N ILE A 108 -24.03 -21.87 -7.15
CA ILE A 108 -25.34 -22.53 -7.03
C ILE A 108 -25.32 -23.64 -5.97
N THR A 109 -24.17 -24.29 -5.73
CA THR A 109 -24.03 -25.32 -4.69
C THR A 109 -23.63 -24.74 -3.33
N LEU A 110 -22.97 -23.58 -3.28
CA LEU A 110 -22.61 -22.85 -2.05
C LEU A 110 -23.75 -22.00 -1.46
N LEU A 111 -24.80 -21.68 -2.24
CA LEU A 111 -26.05 -21.08 -1.75
C LEU A 111 -26.83 -21.98 -0.77
N SER A 112 -26.40 -23.23 -0.56
CA SER A 112 -26.91 -24.09 0.50
C SER A 112 -26.50 -23.65 1.92
N LYS A 113 -25.64 -22.61 2.07
CA LYS A 113 -25.42 -21.88 3.33
C LYS A 113 -26.01 -20.46 3.25
N PRO A 114 -26.76 -19.99 4.27
CA PRO A 114 -27.46 -18.71 4.24
C PRO A 114 -26.49 -17.53 4.48
N VAL A 115 -25.68 -17.21 3.47
CA VAL A 115 -24.82 -16.01 3.42
C VAL A 115 -25.43 -15.03 2.43
N SER A 116 -25.82 -13.84 2.91
CA SER A 116 -26.34 -12.81 2.02
C SER A 116 -25.25 -12.27 1.10
N ARG A 117 -25.63 -11.89 -0.13
CA ARG A 117 -24.77 -11.30 -1.16
C ARG A 117 -23.89 -10.14 -0.65
N ARG A 118 -24.49 -9.28 0.17
CA ARG A 118 -23.83 -8.13 0.80
C ARG A 118 -22.73 -8.56 1.75
N GLN A 119 -22.98 -9.60 2.54
CA GLN A 119 -21.99 -10.15 3.47
C GLN A 119 -20.82 -10.83 2.74
N PHE A 120 -21.10 -11.46 1.60
CA PHE A 120 -20.10 -12.08 0.75
C PHE A 120 -19.14 -11.05 0.14
N LEU A 121 -19.67 -10.02 -0.55
CA LEU A 121 -18.85 -9.00 -1.21
C LEU A 121 -18.02 -8.18 -0.21
N LEU A 122 -18.65 -7.72 0.88
CA LEU A 122 -17.96 -6.96 1.93
C LEU A 122 -16.91 -7.80 2.66
N GLY A 123 -17.22 -9.08 2.92
CA GLY A 123 -16.27 -10.02 3.51
C GLY A 123 -15.03 -10.20 2.62
N LYS A 124 -15.21 -10.44 1.32
CA LYS A 124 -14.10 -10.57 0.38
C LYS A 124 -13.26 -9.31 0.28
N TYR A 125 -13.90 -8.15 0.15
CA TYR A 125 -13.19 -6.87 0.13
C TYR A 125 -12.30 -6.69 1.36
N LEU A 126 -12.85 -6.89 2.57
CA LEU A 126 -12.09 -6.75 3.81
C LEU A 126 -10.94 -7.75 3.88
N GLY A 127 -11.17 -9.03 3.54
CA GLY A 127 -10.13 -10.05 3.56
C GLY A 127 -8.96 -9.74 2.62
N ILE A 128 -9.26 -9.31 1.40
CA ILE A 128 -8.25 -8.93 0.40
C ILE A 128 -7.51 -7.66 0.84
N LEU A 129 -8.24 -6.65 1.33
CA LEU A 129 -7.64 -5.41 1.83
C LEU A 129 -6.67 -5.70 2.99
N MET A 130 -7.05 -6.56 3.93
CA MET A 130 -6.20 -6.94 5.06
C MET A 130 -4.94 -7.68 4.61
N ALA A 131 -5.01 -8.48 3.54
CA ALA A 131 -3.84 -9.11 2.94
C ALA A 131 -2.92 -8.06 2.29
N GLY A 132 -3.50 -7.08 1.59
CA GLY A 132 -2.75 -5.92 1.08
C GLY A 132 -2.06 -5.13 2.19
N VAL A 133 -2.74 -4.90 3.32
CA VAL A 133 -2.16 -4.26 4.51
C VAL A 133 -0.99 -5.07 5.06
N LEU A 134 -1.13 -6.40 5.17
CA LEU A 134 -0.02 -7.25 5.60
C LEU A 134 1.20 -7.09 4.69
N MET A 135 1.00 -7.12 3.37
CA MET A 135 2.08 -6.93 2.39
C MET A 135 2.76 -5.57 2.56
N MET A 136 1.98 -4.49 2.69
CA MET A 136 2.52 -3.14 2.89
C MET A 136 3.35 -3.05 4.17
N LEU A 137 2.91 -3.65 5.27
CA LEU A 137 3.66 -3.66 6.52
C LEU A 137 4.99 -4.40 6.40
N LEU A 138 4.97 -5.59 5.78
CA LEU A 138 6.19 -6.37 5.58
C LEU A 138 7.20 -5.59 4.75
N LEU A 139 6.77 -4.93 3.66
CA LEU A 139 7.63 -4.07 2.85
C LEU A 139 8.05 -2.78 3.56
N THR A 140 7.23 -2.23 4.46
CA THR A 140 7.61 -1.07 5.30
C THR A 140 8.75 -1.43 6.25
N VAL A 141 8.76 -2.65 6.80
CA VAL A 141 9.88 -3.13 7.62
C VAL A 141 11.15 -3.25 6.77
N VAL A 142 11.04 -3.80 5.56
CA VAL A 142 12.18 -3.89 4.62
C VAL A 142 12.71 -2.51 4.25
N MET A 143 11.83 -1.56 3.92
CA MET A 143 12.18 -0.16 3.66
C MET A 143 12.98 0.44 4.83
N GLY A 144 12.47 0.32 6.06
CA GLY A 144 13.16 0.84 7.24
C GLY A 144 14.57 0.27 7.40
N ILE A 145 14.74 -1.04 7.14
CA ILE A 145 16.05 -1.71 7.17
C ILE A 145 16.96 -1.14 6.07
N SER A 146 16.47 -1.07 4.82
CA SER A 146 17.23 -0.56 3.68
C SER A 146 17.71 0.89 3.89
N VAL A 147 16.87 1.75 4.44
CA VAL A 147 17.22 3.14 4.78
C VAL A 147 18.35 3.20 5.81
N THR A 148 18.28 2.39 6.87
CA THR A 148 19.34 2.38 7.89
C THR A 148 20.67 1.87 7.37
N ILE A 149 20.67 0.88 6.47
CA ILE A 149 21.89 0.38 5.84
C ILE A 149 22.51 1.46 4.95
N LYS A 150 21.70 2.18 4.16
CA LYS A 150 22.20 3.28 3.33
C LYS A 150 22.81 4.40 4.16
N TRP A 151 22.22 4.74 5.31
CA TRP A 151 22.77 5.78 6.20
C TRP A 151 24.20 5.46 6.67
N ASP A 152 24.48 4.19 6.96
CA ASP A 152 25.83 3.74 7.32
C ASP A 152 26.77 3.74 6.10
N TYR A 153 26.28 3.40 4.91
CA TYR A 153 27.05 3.42 3.67
C TYR A 153 27.51 4.85 3.32
N ASP A 154 26.58 5.80 3.31
CA ASP A 154 26.87 7.22 3.01
C ASP A 154 27.80 7.87 4.06
N ARG A 155 27.87 7.32 5.28
CA ARG A 155 28.83 7.76 6.32
C ARG A 155 30.26 7.32 6.01
N LEU A 156 30.45 6.16 5.38
CA LEU A 156 31.77 5.61 5.05
C LEU A 156 32.43 6.34 3.87
N ASP A 157 31.63 6.92 2.98
CA ASP A 157 32.10 7.63 1.79
C ASP A 157 32.39 9.13 2.02
N ARG A 158 32.08 9.69 3.21
CA ARG A 158 32.52 11.04 3.58
C ARG A 158 34.04 11.07 3.77
N PRO A 159 34.79 11.99 3.13
CA PRO A 159 36.22 12.13 3.39
C PRO A 159 36.40 12.48 4.88
N PRO A 160 37.20 11.71 5.64
CA PRO A 160 37.27 11.88 7.08
C PRO A 160 37.95 13.20 7.42
N ASP A 161 37.18 14.19 7.86
CA ASP A 161 37.72 15.34 8.56
C ASP A 161 38.34 14.85 9.88
N LEU A 162 39.46 15.46 10.29
CA LEU A 162 40.18 15.09 11.52
C LEU A 162 39.30 15.08 12.80
N ALA A 163 38.19 15.82 12.80
CA ALA A 163 37.19 15.83 13.87
C ALA A 163 36.33 14.55 13.92
N GLU A 164 36.10 13.88 12.78
CA GLU A 164 35.29 12.68 12.68
C GLU A 164 36.05 11.44 13.15
N ILE A 165 37.36 11.36 12.91
CA ILE A 165 38.23 10.29 13.46
C ILE A 165 38.20 10.33 15.00
N VAL A 166 38.22 11.53 15.58
CA VAL A 166 38.12 11.75 17.05
C VAL A 166 36.71 11.42 17.56
N ALA A 167 35.65 11.72 16.80
CA ALA A 167 34.27 11.36 17.15
C ALA A 167 34.00 9.85 17.04
N VAL A 168 34.57 9.17 16.03
CA VAL A 168 34.52 7.71 15.84
C VAL A 168 35.24 7.00 16.98
N GLN A 169 36.42 7.48 17.39
CA GLN A 169 37.14 6.95 18.54
C GLN A 169 36.38 7.16 19.87
N LYS A 170 35.67 8.29 20.02
CA LYS A 170 34.83 8.59 21.19
C LYS A 170 33.54 7.76 21.23
N SER A 171 33.00 7.38 20.07
CA SER A 171 31.83 6.50 19.97
C SER A 171 32.20 5.00 20.05
N LEU A 172 33.44 4.62 19.72
CA LEU A 172 33.99 3.29 20.01
C LEU A 172 34.32 3.05 21.49
N SER A 173 34.63 4.11 22.26
CA SER A 173 35.11 4.00 23.64
C SER A 173 34.03 4.12 24.72
N GLY A 174 32.81 4.58 24.38
CA GLY A 174 31.78 4.93 25.37
C GLY A 174 30.50 4.09 25.40
N ALA A 175 30.16 3.35 24.34
CA ALA A 175 28.94 2.54 24.29
C ALA A 175 29.28 1.04 24.34
N PRO A 176 28.63 0.23 25.21
CA PRO A 176 28.85 -1.20 25.21
C PRO A 176 28.50 -1.78 23.83
N VAL A 177 29.37 -2.61 23.25
CA VAL A 177 29.16 -3.27 21.94
C VAL A 177 27.82 -4.01 21.89
N ALA A 178 27.31 -4.45 23.04
CA ALA A 178 25.98 -5.05 23.20
C ALA A 178 24.79 -4.12 22.87
N ALA A 179 24.98 -2.79 22.86
CA ALA A 179 23.94 -1.81 22.54
C ALA A 179 23.90 -1.42 21.04
N GLN A 180 24.85 -1.88 20.23
CA GLN A 180 24.86 -1.65 18.78
C GLN A 180 23.61 -2.20 18.06
N PRO A 181 23.14 -3.45 18.29
CA PRO A 181 21.92 -3.93 17.65
C PRO A 181 20.67 -3.13 18.07
N LEU A 182 20.61 -2.71 19.34
CA LEU A 182 19.53 -1.86 19.84
C LEU A 182 19.48 -0.52 19.09
N ARG A 183 20.66 0.07 18.80
CA ARG A 183 20.76 1.33 18.04
C ARG A 183 20.15 1.20 16.64
N TYR A 184 20.49 0.14 15.90
CA TYR A 184 19.94 -0.10 14.56
C TYR A 184 18.43 -0.21 14.58
N VAL A 185 17.90 -1.02 15.50
CA VAL A 185 16.46 -1.20 15.67
C VAL A 185 15.76 0.13 15.95
N LEU A 186 16.29 0.95 16.86
CA LEU A 186 15.71 2.26 17.18
C LEU A 186 15.74 3.24 16.00
N LEU A 187 16.81 3.23 15.19
CA LEU A 187 16.92 4.06 13.99
C LEU A 187 15.91 3.62 12.92
N THR A 188 15.77 2.32 12.66
CA THR A 188 14.78 1.78 11.74
C THR A 188 13.37 2.25 12.12
N PHE A 189 13.00 2.18 13.40
CA PHE A 189 11.70 2.62 13.86
C PHE A 189 11.50 4.13 13.78
N ALA A 190 12.55 4.93 13.98
CA ALA A 190 12.48 6.37 13.80
C ALA A 190 12.19 6.74 12.34
N GLU A 191 12.84 6.07 11.39
CA GLU A 191 12.61 6.27 9.96
C GLU A 191 11.20 5.82 9.54
N ILE A 192 10.76 4.64 9.99
CA ILE A 192 9.38 4.18 9.75
C ILE A 192 8.36 5.19 10.29
N GLN A 193 8.62 5.80 11.45
CA GLN A 193 7.73 6.82 12.00
C GLN A 193 7.68 8.08 11.13
N ALA A 194 8.81 8.51 10.57
CA ALA A 194 8.87 9.66 9.68
C ALA A 194 8.11 9.42 8.36
N LEU A 195 8.16 8.19 7.85
CA LEU A 195 7.54 7.77 6.59
C LEU A 195 6.10 7.26 6.75
N ALA A 196 5.62 7.10 7.98
CA ALA A 196 4.30 6.57 8.28
C ALA A 196 3.13 7.31 7.60
N PRO A 197 3.11 8.66 7.48
CA PRO A 197 2.07 9.35 6.73
C PRO A 197 2.00 8.91 5.26
N GLY A 198 3.17 8.71 4.62
CA GLY A 198 3.26 8.26 3.23
C GLY A 198 2.75 6.84 3.03
N VAL A 199 3.16 5.92 3.89
CA VAL A 199 2.65 4.53 3.86
C VAL A 199 1.14 4.50 4.06
N PHE A 200 0.61 5.33 4.95
CA PHE A 200 -0.84 5.40 5.20
C PHE A 200 -1.62 6.02 4.02
N MET A 201 -1.05 7.00 3.31
CA MET A 201 -1.65 7.50 2.07
C MET A 201 -1.64 6.45 0.96
N ASN A 202 -0.55 5.68 0.81
CA ASN A 202 -0.51 4.55 -0.11
C ASN A 202 -1.56 3.49 0.23
N PHE A 203 -1.80 3.23 1.52
CA PHE A 203 -2.92 2.38 1.95
C PHE A 203 -4.27 2.91 1.47
N CYS A 204 -4.52 4.22 1.53
CA CYS A 204 -5.76 4.81 1.02
C CYS A 204 -5.93 4.59 -0.50
N GLN A 205 -4.84 4.67 -1.27
CA GLN A 205 -4.88 4.38 -2.71
C GLN A 205 -5.25 2.91 -2.97
N VAL A 206 -4.60 1.98 -2.28
CA VAL A 206 -4.89 0.54 -2.38
C VAL A 206 -6.34 0.26 -1.98
N MET A 207 -6.84 0.89 -0.91
CA MET A 207 -8.20 0.76 -0.42
C MET A 207 -9.25 1.12 -1.48
N ILE A 208 -9.03 2.22 -2.22
CA ILE A 208 -9.92 2.69 -3.29
C ILE A 208 -9.84 1.75 -4.49
N ILE A 209 -8.65 1.46 -5.00
CA ILE A 209 -8.50 0.61 -6.19
C ILE A 209 -8.99 -0.82 -5.91
N THR A 210 -8.76 -1.37 -4.72
CA THR A 210 -9.30 -2.68 -4.33
C THR A 210 -10.82 -2.68 -4.34
N SER A 211 -11.47 -1.59 -3.90
CA SER A 211 -12.93 -1.50 -3.89
C SER A 211 -13.52 -1.46 -5.30
N ILE A 212 -12.84 -0.75 -6.21
CA ILE A 212 -13.19 -0.71 -7.64
C ILE A 212 -12.99 -2.09 -8.27
N ALA A 213 -11.85 -2.75 -7.98
CA ALA A 213 -11.55 -4.09 -8.49
C ALA A 213 -12.60 -5.12 -8.05
N VAL A 214 -13.01 -5.08 -6.78
CA VAL A 214 -14.07 -5.94 -6.24
C VAL A 214 -15.42 -5.64 -6.91
N ALA A 215 -15.77 -4.38 -7.11
CA ALA A 215 -17.03 -3.99 -7.75
C ALA A 215 -17.10 -4.45 -9.21
N LEU A 216 -16.04 -4.22 -9.98
CA LEU A 216 -15.95 -4.56 -11.40
C LEU A 216 -15.83 -6.08 -11.64
N ALA A 217 -15.19 -6.83 -10.73
CA ALA A 217 -15.09 -8.29 -10.83
C ALA A 217 -16.45 -9.02 -10.82
N THR A 218 -17.52 -8.36 -10.37
CA THR A 218 -18.87 -8.93 -10.34
C THR A 218 -19.48 -9.14 -11.74
N ARG A 219 -19.04 -8.39 -12.74
CA ARG A 219 -19.55 -8.47 -14.12
C ARG A 219 -18.48 -8.62 -15.19
N LEU A 220 -17.25 -8.22 -14.92
CA LEU A 220 -16.17 -8.28 -15.90
C LEU A 220 -15.35 -9.56 -15.69
N PRO A 221 -14.88 -10.20 -16.78
CA PRO A 221 -13.94 -11.30 -16.68
C PRO A 221 -12.62 -10.79 -16.11
N MET A 222 -11.88 -11.69 -15.44
CA MET A 222 -10.67 -11.37 -14.67
C MET A 222 -9.70 -10.45 -15.45
N VAL A 223 -9.35 -10.81 -16.69
CA VAL A 223 -8.35 -10.08 -17.49
C VAL A 223 -8.79 -8.64 -17.75
N VAL A 224 -10.07 -8.44 -18.10
CA VAL A 224 -10.62 -7.11 -18.38
C VAL A 224 -10.64 -6.26 -17.11
N ASN A 225 -11.00 -6.85 -15.98
CA ASN A 225 -11.02 -6.14 -14.70
C ASN A 225 -9.63 -5.64 -14.29
N VAL A 226 -8.62 -6.50 -14.35
CA VAL A 226 -7.23 -6.13 -14.01
C VAL A 226 -6.73 -4.98 -14.90
N ILE A 227 -7.00 -5.04 -16.21
CA ILE A 227 -6.60 -3.99 -17.15
C ILE A 227 -7.29 -2.66 -16.81
N ILE A 228 -8.60 -2.67 -16.56
CA ILE A 228 -9.34 -1.44 -16.22
C ILE A 228 -8.84 -0.85 -14.90
N CYS A 229 -8.59 -1.67 -13.88
CA CYS A 229 -8.06 -1.20 -12.60
C CYS A 229 -6.65 -0.60 -12.75
N LEU A 230 -5.80 -1.22 -13.57
CA LEU A 230 -4.47 -0.69 -13.85
C LEU A 230 -4.53 0.64 -14.59
N VAL A 231 -5.39 0.75 -15.61
CA VAL A 231 -5.61 2.01 -16.34
C VAL A 231 -6.18 3.08 -15.43
N ALA A 232 -7.16 2.76 -14.59
CA ALA A 232 -7.75 3.69 -13.64
C ALA A 232 -6.71 4.19 -12.61
N PHE A 233 -5.83 3.31 -12.13
CA PHE A 233 -4.73 3.69 -11.24
C PHE A 233 -3.73 4.64 -11.92
N LEU A 234 -3.24 4.26 -13.11
CA LEU A 234 -2.27 5.05 -13.86
C LEU A 234 -2.84 6.41 -14.23
N MET A 235 -4.07 6.46 -14.76
CA MET A 235 -4.74 7.72 -15.07
C MET A 235 -4.97 8.56 -13.83
N GLY A 236 -5.41 7.95 -12.71
CA GLY A 236 -5.62 8.65 -11.45
C GLY A 236 -4.36 9.35 -10.94
N ARG A 237 -3.19 8.73 -11.07
CA ARG A 237 -1.91 9.30 -10.66
C ARG A 237 -1.40 10.39 -11.61
N LEU A 238 -1.67 10.24 -12.91
CA LEU A 238 -1.26 11.17 -13.97
C LEU A 238 -2.19 12.38 -14.17
N THR A 239 -3.35 12.43 -13.52
CA THR A 239 -4.30 13.56 -13.61
C THR A 239 -3.64 14.93 -13.43
N HIS A 240 -2.72 15.05 -12.46
CA HIS A 240 -1.98 16.29 -12.23
C HIS A 240 -1.12 16.71 -13.44
N VAL A 241 -0.44 15.77 -14.08
CA VAL A 241 0.40 16.04 -15.26
C VAL A 241 -0.46 16.52 -16.44
N LEU A 242 -1.67 15.97 -16.58
CA LEU A 242 -2.63 16.41 -17.60
C LEU A 242 -3.09 17.85 -17.35
N ASP A 243 -3.37 18.23 -16.10
CA ASP A 243 -3.80 19.59 -15.74
C ASP A 243 -2.72 20.65 -15.96
N GLU A 244 -1.45 20.32 -15.68
CA GLU A 244 -0.33 21.22 -15.94
C GLU A 244 -0.11 21.47 -17.45
N GLN A 245 -0.19 20.41 -18.26
CA GLN A 245 -0.03 20.48 -19.71
C GLN A 245 -1.28 21.05 -20.43
N SER A 246 -2.44 21.03 -19.77
CA SER A 246 -3.72 21.53 -20.29
C SER A 246 -3.77 23.06 -20.45
N ARG A 247 -2.87 23.81 -19.80
CA ARG A 247 -2.81 25.29 -19.79
C ARG A 247 -2.56 25.98 -21.14
N GLY A 248 -2.73 25.28 -22.27
CA GLY A 248 -2.60 25.83 -23.62
C GLY A 248 -3.54 25.24 -24.68
N ASN A 249 -4.37 24.23 -24.39
CA ASN A 249 -5.22 23.58 -25.40
C ASN A 249 -6.60 23.19 -24.84
N THR A 250 -7.68 23.69 -25.46
CA THR A 250 -9.07 23.45 -25.04
C THR A 250 -9.48 21.98 -25.12
N LEU A 251 -8.90 21.21 -26.04
CA LEU A 251 -9.20 19.78 -26.18
C LEU A 251 -8.61 18.96 -25.02
N VAL A 252 -7.38 19.30 -24.60
CA VAL A 252 -6.72 18.68 -23.44
C VAL A 252 -7.45 19.05 -22.15
N ASN A 253 -7.97 20.28 -22.05
CA ASN A 253 -8.77 20.72 -20.89
C ASN A 253 -10.11 19.99 -20.77
N PHE A 254 -10.80 19.76 -21.88
CA PHE A 254 -12.02 18.95 -21.87
C PHE A 254 -11.72 17.51 -21.42
N VAL A 255 -10.67 16.90 -21.95
CA VAL A 255 -10.24 15.54 -21.59
C VAL A 255 -9.86 15.47 -20.10
N ALA A 256 -9.11 16.44 -19.58
CA ALA A 256 -8.73 16.53 -18.18
C ALA A 256 -9.94 16.69 -17.25
N GLN A 257 -10.97 17.45 -17.64
CA GLN A 257 -12.22 17.60 -16.89
C GLN A 257 -13.02 16.30 -16.80
N VAL A 258 -13.10 15.55 -17.91
CA VAL A 258 -13.78 14.24 -17.92
C VAL A 258 -13.06 13.27 -16.98
N PHE A 259 -11.73 13.20 -17.03
CA PHE A 259 -10.95 12.30 -16.18
C PHE A 259 -10.95 12.71 -14.70
N SER A 260 -10.84 14.00 -14.38
CA SER A 260 -10.89 14.49 -12.98
C SER A 260 -12.26 14.31 -12.33
N THR A 261 -13.35 14.28 -13.11
CA THR A 261 -14.70 14.02 -12.59
C THR A 261 -14.97 12.51 -12.45
N ALA A 262 -14.49 11.70 -13.39
CA ALA A 262 -14.78 10.28 -13.45
C ALA A 262 -13.84 9.40 -12.60
N LEU A 263 -12.58 9.79 -12.44
CA LEU A 263 -11.58 9.02 -11.70
C LEU A 263 -11.36 9.56 -10.29
N PRO A 264 -11.07 8.70 -9.30
CA PRO A 264 -10.61 9.18 -8.00
C PRO A 264 -9.29 9.92 -8.23
N GLY A 265 -9.17 11.17 -7.75
CA GLY A 265 -7.93 11.94 -7.80
C GLY A 265 -6.83 11.30 -6.95
N LEU A 266 -6.27 10.18 -7.41
CA LEU A 266 -5.30 9.35 -6.68
C LEU A 266 -4.00 10.10 -6.42
N ASN A 267 -3.69 11.13 -7.23
CA ASN A 267 -2.58 12.05 -7.00
C ASN A 267 -2.65 12.75 -5.63
N TYR A 268 -3.85 13.00 -5.08
CA TYR A 268 -4.00 13.59 -3.74
C TYR A 268 -3.42 12.72 -2.62
N TYR A 269 -3.18 11.43 -2.86
CA TYR A 269 -2.55 10.54 -1.90
C TYR A 269 -1.05 10.34 -2.16
N ASP A 270 -0.49 10.99 -3.18
CA ASP A 270 0.93 10.91 -3.50
C ASP A 270 1.69 11.98 -2.73
N VAL A 271 2.11 11.64 -1.51
CA VAL A 271 2.85 12.53 -0.60
C VAL A 271 4.36 12.29 -0.61
N GLY A 272 4.84 11.39 -1.47
CA GLY A 272 6.27 11.03 -1.55
C GLY A 272 7.18 12.25 -1.74
N PRO A 273 6.93 13.10 -2.76
CA PRO A 273 7.70 14.32 -3.00
C PRO A 273 7.66 15.31 -1.82
N ALA A 274 6.52 15.40 -1.12
CA ALA A 274 6.37 16.30 0.02
C ALA A 274 7.19 15.85 1.24
N ILE A 275 7.20 14.54 1.52
CA ILE A 275 7.99 13.96 2.62
C ILE A 275 9.49 14.12 2.32
N VAL A 276 9.88 13.97 1.06
CA VAL A 276 11.26 14.19 0.60
C VAL A 276 11.68 15.65 0.67
N GLY A 277 10.77 16.58 0.37
CA GLY A 277 10.98 18.01 0.49
C GLY A 277 11.06 18.52 1.95
N GLU A 278 11.10 17.62 2.94
CA GLU A 278 11.07 17.94 4.38
C GLU A 278 9.82 18.74 4.80
N VAL A 279 8.76 18.65 4.00
CA VAL A 279 7.46 19.23 4.36
C VAL A 279 6.76 18.25 5.28
N GLU A 280 6.60 18.62 6.54
CA GLU A 280 5.86 17.80 7.50
C GLU A 280 4.41 17.65 7.05
N VAL A 281 3.97 16.40 6.84
CA VAL A 281 2.59 16.08 6.48
C VAL A 281 1.77 15.95 7.78
N PRO A 282 0.87 16.90 8.11
CA PRO A 282 0.15 16.87 9.36
C PRO A 282 -0.92 15.77 9.36
N TRP A 283 -0.90 14.93 10.40
CA TRP A 283 -1.86 13.83 10.56
C TRP A 283 -3.33 14.30 10.57
N PHE A 284 -3.64 15.32 11.37
CA PHE A 284 -5.01 15.80 11.49
C PHE A 284 -5.40 16.80 10.40
N GLY A 285 -4.43 17.56 9.89
CA GLY A 285 -4.67 18.61 8.89
C GLY A 285 -4.84 18.07 7.47
N TYR A 286 -4.17 16.97 7.12
CA TYR A 286 -4.13 16.47 5.74
C TYR A 286 -4.51 14.99 5.64
N VAL A 287 -3.87 14.13 6.43
CA VAL A 287 -4.06 12.67 6.36
C VAL A 287 -5.48 12.26 6.73
N LEU A 288 -6.08 12.85 7.77
CA LEU A 288 -7.44 12.52 8.19
C LEU A 288 -8.50 12.91 7.15
N PRO A 289 -8.51 14.15 6.60
CA PRO A 289 -9.39 14.49 5.47
C PRO A 289 -9.18 13.58 4.26
N ALA A 290 -7.93 13.24 3.93
CA ALA A 290 -7.62 12.31 2.84
C ALA A 290 -8.25 10.93 3.07
N PHE A 291 -8.13 10.40 4.28
CA PHE A 291 -8.72 9.12 4.63
C PHE A 291 -10.25 9.14 4.53
N LEU A 292 -10.91 10.20 5.01
CA LEU A 292 -12.36 10.35 4.90
C LEU A 292 -12.81 10.42 3.44
N HIS A 293 -12.08 11.17 2.62
CA HIS A 293 -12.31 11.22 1.18
C HIS A 293 -12.18 9.81 0.57
N GLY A 294 -11.12 9.07 0.89
CA GLY A 294 -10.92 7.70 0.43
C GLY A 294 -12.04 6.74 0.85
N LEU A 295 -12.52 6.84 2.10
CA LEU A 295 -13.63 6.05 2.60
C LEU A 295 -14.93 6.32 1.84
N ILE A 296 -15.20 7.57 1.45
CA ILE A 296 -16.36 7.93 0.65
C ILE A 296 -16.28 7.24 -0.72
N TYR A 297 -15.15 7.35 -1.43
CA TYR A 297 -14.96 6.69 -2.72
C TYR A 297 -15.06 5.17 -2.64
N THR A 298 -14.45 4.57 -1.62
CA THR A 298 -14.57 3.14 -1.35
C THR A 298 -16.01 2.72 -1.09
N SER A 299 -16.76 3.51 -0.32
CA SER A 299 -18.17 3.21 -0.04
C SER A 299 -19.02 3.30 -1.30
N ILE A 300 -18.82 4.33 -2.12
CA ILE A 300 -19.51 4.49 -3.42
C ILE A 300 -19.19 3.31 -4.33
N ALA A 301 -17.93 2.93 -4.47
CA ALA A 301 -17.52 1.80 -5.31
C ALA A 301 -18.11 0.46 -4.83
N LEU A 302 -18.12 0.20 -3.52
CA LEU A 302 -18.72 -1.02 -2.96
C LEU A 302 -20.24 -1.04 -3.14
N VAL A 303 -20.94 0.09 -2.92
CA VAL A 303 -22.39 0.18 -3.17
C VAL A 303 -22.70 -0.04 -4.64
N PHE A 304 -21.91 0.55 -5.55
CA PHE A 304 -22.02 0.29 -6.98
C PHE A 304 -21.84 -1.20 -7.31
N GLY A 305 -20.82 -1.85 -6.75
CA GLY A 305 -20.60 -3.29 -6.89
C GLY A 305 -21.76 -4.14 -6.36
N LEU A 306 -22.39 -3.73 -5.24
CA LEU A 306 -23.55 -4.42 -4.68
C LEU A 306 -24.78 -4.31 -5.58
N ILE A 307 -25.07 -3.12 -6.12
CA ILE A 307 -26.17 -2.91 -7.08
C ILE A 307 -25.93 -3.77 -8.32
N LEU A 308 -24.70 -3.73 -8.85
CA LEU A 308 -24.31 -4.46 -10.05
C LEU A 308 -24.48 -5.99 -9.90
N PHE A 309 -24.31 -6.48 -8.67
CA PHE A 309 -24.44 -7.89 -8.29
C PHE A 309 -25.88 -8.32 -7.97
N GLU A 310 -26.76 -7.41 -7.53
CA GLU A 310 -28.19 -7.71 -7.32
C GLU A 310 -28.90 -7.97 -8.65
N ASP A 311 -28.55 -7.22 -9.70
CA ASP A 311 -29.12 -7.35 -11.05
C ASP A 311 -28.68 -8.61 -11.83
N ARG A 312 -27.63 -9.33 -11.38
CA ARG A 312 -27.11 -10.51 -12.11
C ARG A 312 -28.04 -11.72 -12.02
N ASP A 313 -29.05 -11.69 -11.15
CA ASP A 313 -30.13 -12.67 -11.12
C ASP A 313 -31.34 -12.17 -11.87
N LEU A 314 -31.36 -12.38 -13.18
CA LEU A 314 -32.57 -12.60 -14.00
C LEU A 314 -32.12 -13.05 -15.41
N ALA A 315 -31.67 -14.31 -15.53
CA ALA A 315 -31.78 -15.16 -16.73
C ALA A 315 -31.26 -16.57 -16.45
#